data_AF-A0A7S2PZG7-F1
#
_entry.id   AF-A0A7S2PZG7-F1
#
_cell.length_a   1.000
_cell.length_b   1.000
_cell.length_c   1.000
_cell.angle_alpha   90.00
_cell.angle_beta   90.00
_cell.angle_gamma   90.00
#
_symmetry.space_group_name_H-M   'P 1'
#
loop_
_entity.id
_entity.type
_entity.pdbx_description
1 polymer ?
#
loop_
_entity_poly.entity_id
_entity_poly.type
_entity_poly.pdbx_seq_one_letter_code
_entity_poly.pdbx_strand_id
1 'polypeptide(L)'
;VQRRARSIQQPGQGDGGFCDGALRQTQPCNTHCTGGSDHDCVLGDWEAWGKCSASCGPGQRERERSVKEEASGNGQGCTGALRQVGKCSGERCQACVAVNCVWGDWEEWGVCDKCGGQRKRYRHISTPPACGGRD
;
A
#
# COMPACT_ATOMS: atom_id res chain seq x y z
N VAL A 1 -6.97 2.02 31.26
CA VAL A 1 -5.83 2.14 30.30
C VAL A 1 -6.03 3.30 29.34
N GLN A 2 -4.95 3.91 28.85
CA GLN A 2 -4.97 4.89 27.76
C GLN A 2 -4.58 4.22 26.44
N ARG A 3 -5.16 4.71 25.32
CA ARG A 3 -4.89 4.22 23.97
C ARG A 3 -4.62 5.40 23.04
N ARG A 4 -3.63 5.25 22.16
CA ARG A 4 -3.39 6.18 21.05
C ARG A 4 -3.30 5.43 19.74
N ALA A 5 -3.70 6.08 18.66
CA ALA A 5 -3.64 5.51 17.32
C ALA A 5 -3.18 6.55 16.29
N ARG A 6 -2.57 6.07 15.22
CA ARG A 6 -2.28 6.83 14.00
C ARG A 6 -2.75 6.01 12.80
N SER A 7 -3.15 6.70 11.74
CA SER A 7 -3.48 6.09 10.46
C SER A 7 -2.41 6.39 9.42
N ILE A 8 -2.28 5.51 8.43
CA ILE A 8 -1.50 5.78 7.23
C ILE A 8 -2.34 6.71 6.35
N GLN A 9 -1.94 7.96 6.21
CA GLN A 9 -2.62 8.94 5.36
C GLN A 9 -2.34 8.67 3.89
N GLN A 10 -1.08 8.33 3.57
CA GLN A 10 -0.65 7.98 2.22
C GLN A 10 0.26 6.74 2.29
N PRO A 11 -0.07 5.65 1.58
CA PRO A 11 0.82 4.49 1.47
C PRO A 11 2.08 4.87 0.70
N GLY A 12 3.21 4.24 1.04
CA GLY A 12 4.38 4.24 0.17
C GLY A 12 4.03 3.60 -1.18
N GLN A 13 4.59 4.12 -2.27
CA GLN A 13 4.40 3.60 -3.63
C GLN A 13 5.73 3.51 -4.37
N GLY A 14 5.87 2.51 -5.24
CA GLY A 14 7.08 2.29 -6.03
C GLY A 14 8.32 2.15 -5.15
N ASP A 15 9.34 2.98 -5.42
CA ASP A 15 10.60 3.04 -4.67
C ASP A 15 10.54 3.95 -3.42
N GLY A 16 9.36 4.53 -3.14
CA GLY A 16 9.12 5.35 -1.96
C GLY A 16 9.14 4.52 -0.66
N GLY A 17 9.45 5.19 0.46
CA GLY A 17 9.48 4.54 1.76
C GLY A 17 8.09 4.10 2.24
N PHE A 18 7.94 2.83 2.59
CA PHE A 18 6.75 2.33 3.28
C PHE A 18 6.78 2.66 4.76
N CYS A 19 5.62 3.03 5.32
CA CYS A 19 5.45 3.18 6.76
C CYS A 19 5.74 1.87 7.50
N ASP A 20 6.37 2.00 8.66
CA ASP A 20 6.69 0.87 9.54
C ASP A 20 6.39 1.24 11.01
N GLY A 21 6.09 0.22 11.81
CA GLY A 21 5.89 0.34 13.25
C GLY A 21 4.43 0.39 13.70
N ALA A 22 4.22 0.85 14.95
CA ALA A 22 2.93 0.73 15.62
C ALA A 22 1.87 1.68 15.03
N LEU A 23 0.68 1.19 14.76
CA LEU A 23 -0.50 1.99 14.39
C LEU A 23 -1.42 2.23 15.58
N ARG A 24 -1.46 1.30 16.54
CA ARG A 24 -2.21 1.44 17.79
C ARG A 24 -1.32 1.05 18.95
N GLN A 25 -1.33 1.83 20.02
CA GLN A 25 -0.57 1.57 21.24
C GLN A 25 -1.44 1.74 22.48
N THR A 26 -1.07 1.04 23.55
CA THR A 26 -1.71 1.16 24.85
C THR A 26 -0.66 1.42 25.94
N GLN A 27 -1.10 2.09 27.00
CA GLN A 27 -0.32 2.38 28.20
C GLN A 27 -1.24 2.35 29.45
N PRO A 28 -0.73 1.98 30.63
CA PRO A 28 -1.44 2.12 31.90
C PRO A 28 -1.96 3.55 32.15
N CYS A 29 -3.08 3.63 32.86
CA CYS A 29 -3.55 4.87 33.49
C CYS A 29 -4.11 4.55 34.87
N ASN A 30 -4.07 5.50 35.80
CA ASN A 30 -4.50 5.31 37.20
C ASN A 30 -3.80 4.13 37.88
N THR A 31 -2.46 4.14 37.91
CA THR A 31 -1.61 3.03 38.40
C THR A 31 -1.58 2.84 39.92
N HIS A 32 -2.38 3.60 40.67
CA HIS A 32 -2.45 3.54 42.13
C HIS A 32 -3.89 3.26 42.54
N CYS A 33 -4.28 1.98 42.52
CA CYS A 33 -5.60 1.54 42.94
C CYS A 33 -5.49 0.78 44.27
N THR A 34 -6.20 1.24 45.29
CA THR A 34 -6.24 0.57 46.59
C THR A 34 -7.37 -0.46 46.62
N GLY A 35 -7.03 -1.74 46.46
CA GLY A 35 -7.94 -2.87 46.68
C GLY A 35 -7.96 -3.89 45.53
N GLY A 36 -7.89 -5.18 45.88
CA GLY A 36 -7.89 -6.32 44.95
C GLY A 36 -6.60 -7.15 45.04
N SER A 37 -6.58 -8.29 44.34
CA SER A 37 -5.36 -9.07 44.11
C SER A 37 -4.51 -8.39 43.03
N ASP A 38 -3.22 -8.22 43.26
CA ASP A 38 -2.31 -7.60 42.29
C ASP A 38 -1.94 -8.62 41.20
N HIS A 39 -2.18 -8.28 39.94
CA HIS A 39 -1.62 -9.01 38.80
C HIS A 39 -1.35 -8.08 37.62
N ASP A 40 -0.30 -8.42 36.88
CA ASP A 40 0.18 -7.66 35.75
C ASP A 40 -0.66 -7.91 34.49
N CYS A 41 -0.66 -6.93 33.60
CA CYS A 41 -1.32 -7.02 32.33
C CYS A 41 -0.56 -7.94 31.37
N VAL A 42 -1.28 -8.80 30.66
CA VAL A 42 -0.72 -9.72 29.67
C VAL A 42 -1.20 -9.33 28.29
N LEU A 43 -0.26 -8.97 27.40
CA LEU A 43 -0.56 -8.84 25.97
C LEU A 43 -0.67 -10.23 25.35
N GLY A 44 -1.70 -10.43 24.53
CA GLY A 44 -1.85 -11.65 23.74
C GLY A 44 -0.78 -11.78 22.67
N ASP A 45 -0.71 -12.97 22.08
CA ASP A 45 0.15 -13.21 20.93
C ASP A 45 -0.27 -12.36 19.74
N TRP A 46 0.69 -12.09 18.86
CA TRP A 46 0.39 -11.48 17.59
C TRP A 46 -0.39 -12.45 16.71
N GLU A 47 -1.47 -11.95 16.13
CA GLU A 47 -2.08 -12.61 14.99
C GLU A 47 -1.07 -12.73 13.84
N ALA A 48 -1.32 -13.70 12.97
CA ALA A 48 -0.57 -13.81 11.73
C ALA A 48 -0.65 -12.49 10.96
N TRP A 49 0.44 -12.15 10.26
CA TRP A 49 0.40 -11.02 9.36
C TRP A 49 -0.72 -11.20 8.31
N GLY A 50 -1.48 -10.14 8.08
CA GLY A 50 -2.44 -10.06 6.99
C GLY A 50 -1.75 -10.13 5.62
N LYS A 51 -2.58 -10.19 4.57
CA LYS A 51 -2.10 -10.20 3.18
C LYS A 51 -1.28 -8.94 2.88
N CYS A 52 -0.32 -9.08 1.98
CA CYS A 52 0.40 -7.93 1.45
C CYS A 52 -0.55 -7.04 0.65
N SER A 53 -0.46 -5.73 0.82
CA SER A 53 -1.25 -4.74 0.09
C SER A 53 -0.95 -4.75 -1.41
N ALA A 54 0.24 -5.22 -1.78
CA ALA A 54 0.68 -5.36 -3.16
C ALA A 54 0.49 -6.81 -3.62
N SER A 55 -0.16 -6.99 -4.78
CA SER A 55 -0.22 -8.28 -5.45
C SER A 55 1.12 -8.67 -6.07
N CYS A 56 1.92 -7.69 -6.46
CA CYS A 56 3.29 -7.87 -6.94
C CYS A 56 4.19 -6.74 -6.44
N GLY A 57 5.48 -7.01 -6.28
CA GLY A 57 6.47 -6.02 -5.86
C GLY A 57 6.33 -5.58 -4.41
N PRO A 58 6.98 -4.48 -4.00
CA PRO A 58 6.97 -4.00 -2.62
C PRO A 58 5.57 -3.56 -2.14
N GLY A 59 5.24 -3.87 -0.88
CA GLY A 59 3.98 -3.48 -0.26
C GLY A 59 4.03 -3.44 1.27
N GLN A 60 2.85 -3.32 1.89
CA GLN A 60 2.66 -3.30 3.34
C GLN A 60 1.70 -4.38 3.79
N ARG A 61 1.91 -4.88 5.01
CA ARG A 61 1.00 -5.80 5.68
C ARG A 61 0.85 -5.38 7.13
N GLU A 62 -0.23 -5.84 7.74
CA GLU A 62 -0.58 -5.45 9.10
C GLU A 62 -0.84 -6.67 9.97
N ARG A 63 -0.60 -6.53 11.27
CA ARG A 63 -0.96 -7.53 12.27
C ARG A 63 -1.51 -6.85 13.52
N GLU A 64 -2.35 -7.55 14.26
CA GLU A 64 -2.95 -7.09 15.51
C GLU A 64 -2.69 -8.08 16.65
N ARG A 65 -2.78 -7.57 17.88
CA ARG A 65 -2.87 -8.39 19.10
C ARG A 65 -3.79 -7.69 20.08
N SER A 66 -4.41 -8.47 20.96
CA SER A 66 -5.28 -7.99 22.03
C SER A 66 -4.55 -7.92 23.37
N VAL A 67 -5.16 -7.24 24.34
CA VAL A 67 -4.83 -7.43 25.75
C VAL A 67 -5.55 -8.70 26.18
N LYS A 68 -4.80 -9.71 26.63
CA LYS A 68 -5.35 -10.98 27.09
C LYS A 68 -5.87 -10.85 28.51
N GLU A 69 -5.11 -10.18 29.37
CA GLU A 69 -5.46 -9.94 30.77
C GLU A 69 -5.11 -8.47 31.08
N GLU A 70 -6.06 -7.73 31.64
CA GLU A 70 -5.84 -6.35 32.09
C GLU A 70 -5.19 -6.38 33.48
N ALA A 71 -4.35 -5.39 33.80
CA ALA A 71 -3.78 -5.31 35.15
C ALA A 71 -4.86 -5.00 36.20
N SER A 72 -4.67 -5.49 37.42
CA SER A 72 -5.46 -5.10 38.59
C SER A 72 -4.61 -4.73 39.80
N GLY A 73 -5.21 -3.94 40.70
CA GLY A 73 -4.53 -3.46 41.91
C GLY A 73 -3.31 -2.60 41.56
N ASN A 74 -2.14 -2.99 42.07
CA ASN A 74 -0.84 -2.38 41.80
C ASN A 74 -0.07 -3.06 40.65
N GLY A 75 -0.71 -3.98 39.91
CA GLY A 75 -0.07 -4.66 38.79
C GLY A 75 0.32 -3.72 37.64
N GLN A 76 1.36 -4.09 36.90
CA GLN A 76 1.87 -3.31 35.78
C GLN A 76 0.92 -3.38 34.58
N GLY A 77 0.33 -2.25 34.20
CA GLY A 77 -0.51 -2.18 33.00
C GLY A 77 0.27 -2.38 31.70
N CYS A 78 -0.41 -2.87 30.66
CA CYS A 78 0.22 -3.21 29.39
C CYS A 78 0.81 -1.97 28.72
N THR A 79 2.03 -2.13 28.22
CA THR A 79 2.68 -1.14 27.36
C THR A 79 3.04 -1.78 26.03
N GLY A 80 2.78 -1.07 24.94
CA GLY A 80 3.24 -1.47 23.62
C GLY A 80 2.19 -1.39 22.52
N ALA A 81 2.55 -1.91 21.35
CA ALA A 81 1.70 -1.89 20.17
C ALA A 81 0.60 -2.95 20.24
N LEU A 82 -0.61 -2.58 19.83
CA LEU A 82 -1.75 -3.48 19.62
C LEU A 82 -2.06 -3.69 18.12
N ARG A 83 -1.52 -2.82 17.26
CA ARG A 83 -1.55 -2.96 15.79
C ARG A 83 -0.24 -2.46 15.23
N GLN A 84 0.33 -3.19 14.27
CA GLN A 84 1.60 -2.87 13.64
C GLN A 84 1.49 -3.03 12.12
N VAL A 85 2.10 -2.09 11.39
CA VAL A 85 2.36 -2.22 9.95
C VAL A 85 3.82 -2.64 9.75
N GLY A 86 4.07 -3.46 8.74
CA GLY A 86 5.40 -3.88 8.34
C GLY A 86 5.50 -4.04 6.82
N LYS A 87 6.74 -4.08 6.33
CA LYS A 87 7.03 -4.27 4.91
C LYS A 87 6.75 -5.70 4.46
N CYS A 88 6.35 -5.85 3.20
CA CYS A 88 6.25 -7.14 2.51
C CYS A 88 6.59 -6.97 1.02
N SER A 89 6.77 -8.11 0.35
CA SER A 89 6.83 -8.18 -1.10
C SER A 89 5.75 -9.15 -1.57
N GLY A 90 4.96 -8.73 -2.54
CA GLY A 90 4.12 -9.63 -3.33
C GLY A 90 4.96 -10.42 -4.34
N GLU A 91 4.28 -11.04 -5.30
CA GLU A 91 4.90 -11.77 -6.40
C GLU A 91 5.83 -10.87 -7.24
N ARG A 92 6.67 -11.48 -8.07
CA ARG A 92 7.46 -10.69 -9.02
C ARG A 92 6.52 -9.99 -9.99
N CYS A 93 6.51 -8.65 -9.99
CA CYS A 93 5.77 -7.93 -11.00
C CYS A 93 6.31 -8.31 -12.38
N GLN A 94 5.41 -8.71 -13.29
CA GLN A 94 5.75 -8.78 -14.70
C GLN A 94 6.21 -7.38 -15.09
N ALA A 95 7.48 -7.24 -15.51
CA ALA A 95 7.95 -5.99 -16.05
C ALA A 95 7.01 -5.60 -17.19
N CYS A 96 6.51 -4.37 -17.15
CA CYS A 96 5.64 -3.88 -18.20
C CYS A 96 6.44 -3.93 -19.52
N VAL A 97 6.00 -4.76 -20.46
CA VAL A 97 6.75 -4.96 -21.71
C VAL A 97 6.58 -3.70 -22.56
N ALA A 98 7.68 -3.10 -22.98
CA ALA A 98 7.65 -1.97 -23.87
C ALA A 98 6.96 -2.37 -25.18
N VAL A 99 5.88 -1.66 -25.52
CA VAL A 99 5.17 -1.81 -26.79
C VAL A 99 5.44 -0.55 -27.58
N ASN A 100 6.11 -0.68 -28.74
CA ASN A 100 6.35 0.45 -29.62
C ASN A 100 5.07 0.83 -30.38
N CYS A 101 5.01 2.08 -30.82
CA CYS A 101 3.96 2.55 -31.70
C CYS A 101 4.02 1.78 -33.01
N VAL A 102 2.86 1.33 -33.49
CA VAL A 102 2.72 0.81 -34.84
C VAL A 102 1.75 1.70 -35.59
N TRP A 103 2.26 2.34 -36.63
CA TRP A 103 1.42 3.08 -37.57
C TRP A 103 0.52 2.11 -38.32
N GLY A 104 -0.77 2.45 -38.42
CA GLY A 104 -1.65 1.80 -39.37
C GLY A 104 -1.29 2.14 -40.81
N ASP A 105 -1.88 1.42 -41.73
CA ASP A 105 -1.70 1.69 -43.15
C ASP A 105 -2.17 3.08 -43.52
N TRP A 106 -1.53 3.65 -44.53
CA TRP A 106 -2.00 4.88 -45.15
C TRP A 106 -3.36 4.64 -45.79
N GLU A 107 -4.30 5.52 -45.52
CA GLU A 107 -5.53 5.60 -46.31
C GLU A 107 -5.20 5.98 -47.76
N GLU A 108 -6.14 5.68 -48.64
CA GLU A 108 -6.07 6.09 -50.04
C GLU A 108 -5.95 7.62 -50.15
N TRP A 109 -5.22 8.07 -51.17
CA TRP A 109 -5.05 9.49 -51.41
C TRP A 109 -6.39 10.15 -51.73
N GLY A 110 -6.73 11.21 -51.00
CA GLY A 110 -7.89 12.05 -51.29
C GLY A 110 -7.81 12.69 -52.68
N VAL A 111 -8.93 13.26 -53.15
CA VAL A 111 -8.99 13.99 -54.42
C VAL A 111 -8.10 15.24 -54.39
N CYS A 112 -7.75 15.76 -55.57
CA CYS A 112 -6.94 16.98 -55.66
C CYS A 112 -7.79 18.21 -55.30
N ASP A 113 -7.33 19.01 -54.34
CA ASP A 113 -8.11 20.15 -53.80
C ASP A 113 -8.48 21.19 -54.87
N LYS A 114 -7.60 21.43 -55.86
CA LYS A 114 -7.80 22.36 -56.99
C LYS A 114 -6.73 22.20 -58.08
N CYS A 115 -6.88 22.88 -59.22
CA CYS A 115 -5.83 22.99 -60.24
C CYS A 115 -4.57 23.64 -59.63
N GLY A 116 -3.42 22.94 -59.71
CA GLY A 116 -2.18 23.31 -59.00
C GLY A 116 -2.20 23.04 -57.48
N GLY A 117 -3.15 22.24 -56.98
CA GLY A 117 -3.33 21.92 -55.56
C GLY A 117 -2.53 20.72 -55.05
N GLN A 118 -2.87 20.25 -53.85
CA GLN A 118 -2.22 19.13 -53.17
C GLN A 118 -3.24 18.01 -52.90
N ARG A 119 -2.77 16.76 -52.77
CA ARG A 119 -3.56 15.64 -52.24
C ARG A 119 -3.13 15.37 -50.81
N LYS A 120 -4.07 14.97 -49.96
CA LYS A 120 -3.83 14.61 -48.56
C LYS A 120 -4.23 13.16 -48.34
N ARG A 121 -3.56 12.52 -47.39
CA ARG A 121 -3.93 11.21 -46.85
C ARG A 121 -3.61 11.18 -45.38
N TYR A 122 -4.29 10.29 -44.66
CA TYR A 122 -4.12 10.13 -43.23
C TYR A 122 -3.82 8.67 -42.91
N ARG A 123 -3.30 8.43 -41.71
CA ARG A 123 -3.18 7.11 -41.13
C ARG A 123 -3.44 7.22 -39.64
N HIS A 124 -4.00 6.17 -39.06
CA HIS A 124 -4.20 6.09 -37.62
C HIS A 124 -3.06 5.33 -36.95
N ILE A 125 -2.99 5.40 -35.63
CA ILE A 125 -2.09 4.56 -34.84
C ILE A 125 -2.79 3.22 -34.61
N SER A 126 -2.23 2.14 -35.14
CA SER A 126 -2.78 0.79 -35.00
C SER A 126 -2.49 0.22 -33.61
N THR A 127 -1.28 0.43 -33.12
CA THR A 127 -0.90 0.06 -31.74
C THR A 127 -0.30 1.27 -31.05
N PRO A 128 -0.92 1.79 -29.97
CA PRO A 128 -0.35 2.90 -29.22
C PRO A 128 0.88 2.44 -28.43
N PRO A 129 1.89 3.31 -28.25
CA PRO A 129 3.04 2.97 -27.44
C PRO A 129 2.63 2.79 -25.98
N ALA A 130 3.20 1.78 -25.32
CA ALA A 130 2.98 1.51 -23.90
C ALA A 130 4.31 1.23 -23.20
N CYS A 131 4.35 1.50 -21.89
CA CYS A 131 5.41 1.02 -21.02
C CYS A 131 6.83 1.49 -21.45
N GLY A 132 6.95 2.72 -21.97
CA GLY A 132 8.22 3.29 -22.43
C GLY A 132 8.62 2.91 -23.86
N GLY A 133 7.73 2.28 -24.63
CA GLY A 133 7.93 2.05 -26.06
C GLY A 133 8.02 3.37 -26.85
N ARG A 134 8.72 3.31 -27.98
CA ARG A 134 9.01 4.46 -28.86
C ARG A 134 8.11 4.49 -30.09
N ASP A 135 8.19 5.57 -30.86
CA ASP A 135 7.49 5.80 -32.12
C ASP A 135 8.08 5.06 -33.34
#